data_AF-P39673-F1
#
_entry.id   AF-P39673-F1
#
_cell.length_a   1.000
_cell.length_b   1.000
_cell.length_c   1.000
_cell.angle_alpha   90.00
_cell.angle_beta   90.00
_cell.angle_gamma   90.00
#
_symmetry.space_group_name_H-M   'P 1'
#
loop_
_entity.id
_entity.type
_entity.pdbx_description
1 polymer ?
#
loop_
_entity_poly.entity_id
_entity_poly.type
_entity_poly.pdbx_seq_one_letter_code
_entity_poly.pdbx_strand_id
1 'polypeptide(L)'
;FVMKREPLRFRDITVEGNENAYIKNGKLHLSLMDPSTLSLVTKADGKIDMTVDLISPVTKRASLKIDSKKYNLFHEGELSASIVNPRLSWHQYTKRDSREYKSDVELSLRSSDIALKITMPDYNSKIHYSRQGDQINMDIDGTLIEGHAQGTIREGKIHIKGRQTDFEIESNYRYEDGKLIIEPVKSENGKLEGVLSRKVPSHLTLETPRVKMNMKYDRYAPVKVFKLDYDGIHFEKHTDIEYEPGVRYKIIGNGKLKDDGRHYSIDVQGIPRKAFNLDADLMDFKLKVSKPEDSNKAQFSYTFNEYTETEEYEFDPHRAYYVNWLSSIRKYIQNFIVEDN
;
A
#
# COMPACT_ATOMS: atom_id res chain seq x y z
N PHE A 1 2.08 -10.57 -47.73
CA PHE A 1 1.16 -9.69 -46.99
C PHE A 1 1.93 -8.92 -45.93
N VAL A 2 2.40 -7.72 -46.23
CA VAL A 2 3.03 -6.86 -45.23
C VAL A 2 1.90 -6.04 -44.59
N MET A 3 1.37 -6.50 -43.46
CA MET A 3 0.51 -5.66 -42.65
C MET A 3 1.35 -4.51 -42.07
N LYS A 4 1.42 -3.39 -42.80
CA LYS A 4 1.68 -2.08 -42.21
C LYS A 4 0.46 -1.69 -41.37
N ARG A 5 0.24 -2.38 -40.25
CA ARG A 5 -0.61 -1.81 -39.20
C ARG A 5 0.23 -0.71 -38.58
N GLU A 6 -0.17 0.54 -38.74
CA GLU A 6 0.30 1.56 -37.81
C GLU A 6 0.08 1.01 -36.39
N PRO A 7 1.09 1.08 -35.50
CA PRO A 7 0.89 0.64 -34.13
C PRO A 7 -0.28 1.44 -33.58
N LEU A 8 -1.22 0.74 -32.96
CA LEU A 8 -2.46 1.28 -32.41
C LEU A 8 -2.09 2.42 -31.46
N ARG A 9 -2.13 3.67 -31.92
CA ARG A 9 -1.57 4.82 -31.19
C ARG A 9 -2.35 5.07 -29.92
N PHE A 10 -3.68 4.94 -30.00
CA PHE A 10 -4.60 4.99 -28.88
C PHE A 10 -5.90 4.22 -29.17
N ARG A 11 -6.69 3.99 -28.11
CA ARG A 11 -8.03 3.41 -28.15
C ARG A 11 -8.91 4.11 -27.11
N ASP A 12 -9.99 4.70 -27.58
CA ASP A 12 -11.08 5.16 -26.72
C ASP A 12 -12.15 4.06 -26.61
N ILE A 13 -12.60 3.79 -25.39
CA ILE A 13 -13.67 2.86 -25.09
C ILE A 13 -14.71 3.61 -24.26
N THR A 14 -15.92 3.72 -24.80
CA THR A 14 -17.09 4.14 -24.01
C THR A 14 -17.53 2.98 -23.12
N VAL A 15 -17.74 3.28 -21.84
CA VAL A 15 -18.33 2.36 -20.86
C VAL A 15 -19.77 2.78 -20.67
N GLU A 16 -20.72 1.92 -21.01
CA GLU A 16 -22.14 2.17 -20.78
C GLU A 16 -22.62 1.21 -19.68
N GLY A 17 -23.30 1.76 -18.67
CA GLY A 17 -23.97 0.98 -17.66
C GLY A 17 -25.23 0.32 -18.19
N ASN A 18 -25.66 -0.78 -17.56
CA ASN A 18 -26.96 -1.40 -17.78
C ASN A 18 -27.85 -1.30 -16.53
N GLU A 19 -29.04 -1.89 -16.56
CA GLU A 19 -29.99 -1.85 -15.45
C GLU A 19 -29.49 -2.52 -14.17
N ASN A 20 -28.60 -3.50 -14.27
CA ASN A 20 -27.97 -4.13 -13.11
C ASN A 20 -26.77 -3.32 -12.60
N ALA A 21 -26.44 -2.22 -13.28
CA ALA A 21 -25.12 -1.65 -13.16
C ALA A 21 -24.87 -0.64 -12.01
N TYR A 22 -23.88 -0.73 -11.10
CA TYR A 22 -23.39 0.40 -10.30
C TYR A 22 -22.76 1.53 -11.13
N ILE A 23 -22.21 1.27 -12.32
CA ILE A 23 -21.72 2.30 -13.25
C ILE A 23 -22.86 2.76 -14.14
N LYS A 24 -23.03 4.08 -14.26
CA LYS A 24 -23.98 4.73 -15.17
C LYS A 24 -23.38 4.87 -16.56
N ASN A 25 -22.17 5.43 -16.65
CA ASN A 25 -21.41 5.57 -17.89
C ASN A 25 -19.94 5.93 -17.60
N GLY A 26 -19.11 5.96 -18.64
CA GLY A 26 -17.73 6.41 -18.53
C GLY A 26 -16.96 6.36 -19.84
N LYS A 27 -15.70 6.79 -19.78
CA LYS A 27 -14.75 6.77 -20.89
C LYS A 27 -13.41 6.23 -20.40
N LEU A 28 -12.85 5.29 -21.17
CA LEU A 28 -11.50 4.78 -20.99
C LEU A 28 -10.69 5.19 -22.23
N HIS A 29 -9.67 6.02 -22.04
CA HIS A 29 -8.67 6.37 -23.04
C HIS A 29 -7.39 5.59 -22.76
N LEU A 30 -6.93 4.83 -23.74
CA LEU A 30 -5.68 4.08 -23.67
C LEU A 30 -4.77 4.57 -24.78
N SER A 31 -3.58 5.06 -24.46
CA SER A 31 -2.64 5.55 -25.47
C SER A 31 -1.24 5.03 -25.19
N LEU A 32 -0.48 4.80 -26.27
CA LEU A 32 0.97 4.56 -26.21
C LEU A 32 1.75 5.88 -26.27
N MET A 33 1.07 7.00 -26.55
CA MET A 33 1.64 8.32 -26.75
C MET A 33 1.10 9.39 -25.80
N ASP A 34 -0.04 9.12 -25.16
CA ASP A 34 -0.67 9.97 -24.14
C ASP A 34 -0.92 9.19 -22.83
N PRO A 35 -1.07 9.88 -21.69
CA PRO A 35 -1.50 9.25 -20.45
C PRO A 35 -2.79 8.46 -20.63
N SER A 36 -2.85 7.25 -20.11
CA SER A 36 -4.09 6.48 -20.08
C SER A 36 -5.03 7.07 -19.04
N THR A 37 -6.30 7.26 -19.37
CA THR A 37 -7.30 7.82 -18.45
C THR A 37 -8.55 6.97 -18.39
N LEU A 38 -9.19 6.91 -17.23
CA LEU A 38 -10.46 6.27 -16.99
C LEU A 38 -11.33 7.25 -16.21
N SER A 39 -12.48 7.61 -16.75
CA SER A 39 -13.50 8.42 -16.09
C SER A 39 -14.78 7.63 -16.03
N LEU A 40 -15.30 7.34 -14.84
CA LEU A 40 -16.54 6.63 -14.61
C LEU A 40 -17.50 7.48 -13.77
N VAL A 41 -18.78 7.41 -14.10
CA VAL A 41 -19.88 7.92 -13.29
C VAL A 41 -20.69 6.72 -12.82
N THR A 42 -20.88 6.61 -11.50
CA THR A 42 -21.73 5.59 -10.88
C THR A 42 -23.20 5.99 -10.95
N LYS A 43 -24.14 5.06 -10.79
CA LYS A 43 -25.58 5.35 -10.66
C LYS A 43 -25.91 6.20 -9.44
N ALA A 44 -25.07 6.13 -8.41
CA ALA A 44 -25.12 7.00 -7.24
C ALA A 44 -24.57 8.42 -7.51
N ASP A 45 -24.36 8.80 -8.78
CA ASP A 45 -23.71 10.02 -9.25
C ASP A 45 -22.31 10.27 -8.66
N GLY A 46 -21.66 9.22 -8.13
CA GLY A 46 -20.26 9.25 -7.75
C GLY A 46 -19.36 9.23 -8.98
N LYS A 47 -18.27 9.99 -8.97
CA LYS A 47 -17.31 10.12 -10.06
C LYS A 47 -15.99 9.43 -9.68
N ILE A 48 -15.41 8.69 -10.60
CA ILE A 48 -14.12 8.02 -10.45
C ILE A 48 -13.25 8.45 -11.64
N ASP A 49 -12.16 9.16 -11.39
CA ASP A 49 -11.20 9.56 -12.41
C ASP A 49 -9.84 8.96 -12.07
N MET A 50 -9.27 8.19 -12.99
CA MET A 50 -7.94 7.61 -12.87
C MET A 50 -7.10 8.05 -14.06
N THR A 51 -5.86 8.46 -13.81
CA THR A 51 -4.87 8.76 -14.85
C THR A 51 -3.61 7.97 -14.59
N VAL A 52 -3.04 7.37 -15.63
CA VAL A 52 -1.78 6.64 -15.58
C VAL A 52 -0.91 7.08 -16.75
N ASP A 53 0.12 7.86 -16.47
CA ASP A 53 1.18 8.22 -17.40
C ASP A 53 2.43 7.38 -17.10
N LEU A 54 2.54 6.25 -17.79
CA LEU A 54 3.74 5.42 -17.77
C LEU A 54 4.63 5.62 -18.99
N ILE A 55 4.26 6.51 -19.90
CA ILE A 55 4.92 6.68 -21.19
C ILE A 55 5.91 7.84 -21.16
N SER A 56 5.67 8.87 -20.33
CA SER A 56 6.54 10.04 -20.25
C SER A 56 7.97 9.62 -19.90
N PRO A 57 8.98 10.03 -20.69
CA PRO A 57 10.38 9.61 -20.48
C PRO A 57 11.00 10.25 -19.24
N VAL A 58 10.37 11.30 -18.71
CA VAL A 58 10.88 12.13 -17.61
C VAL A 58 10.27 11.72 -16.28
N THR A 59 8.96 11.47 -16.27
CA THR A 59 8.18 11.27 -15.05
C THR A 59 7.11 10.22 -15.28
N LYS A 60 6.98 9.27 -14.36
CA LYS A 60 5.86 8.32 -14.32
C LYS A 60 4.85 8.83 -13.31
N ARG A 61 3.58 8.89 -13.67
CA ARG A 61 2.51 9.39 -12.80
C ARG A 61 1.33 8.44 -12.78
N ALA A 62 0.72 8.28 -11.61
CA ALA A 62 -0.58 7.66 -11.45
C ALA A 62 -1.43 8.56 -10.53
N SER A 63 -2.67 8.80 -10.88
CA SER A 63 -3.61 9.51 -10.01
C SER A 63 -4.97 8.81 -9.98
N LEU A 64 -5.65 8.95 -8.86
CA LEU A 64 -6.98 8.44 -8.61
C LEU A 64 -7.78 9.50 -7.86
N LYS A 65 -8.96 9.83 -8.37
CA LYS A 65 -9.93 10.70 -7.73
C LYS A 65 -11.25 9.95 -7.63
N ILE A 66 -11.88 10.01 -6.47
CA ILE A 66 -13.21 9.46 -6.22
C ILE A 66 -14.01 10.53 -5.50
N ASP A 67 -15.16 10.91 -6.04
CA ASP A 67 -16.10 11.82 -5.39
C ASP A 67 -17.48 11.17 -5.39
N SER A 68 -17.95 10.73 -4.23
CA SER A 68 -19.26 10.11 -4.06
C SER A 68 -20.05 10.80 -2.96
N LYS A 69 -21.02 11.63 -3.38
CA LYS A 69 -21.96 12.30 -2.47
C LYS A 69 -22.83 11.32 -1.68
N LYS A 70 -23.30 10.24 -2.31
CA LYS A 70 -24.13 9.19 -1.66
C LYS A 70 -23.42 8.58 -0.45
N TYR A 71 -22.12 8.31 -0.57
CA TYR A 71 -21.33 7.69 0.49
C TYR A 71 -20.50 8.70 1.30
N ASN A 72 -20.75 10.00 1.10
CA ASN A 72 -19.99 11.10 1.71
C ASN A 72 -18.48 10.86 1.66
N LEU A 73 -18.00 10.36 0.51
CA LEU A 73 -16.64 9.91 0.28
C LEU A 73 -16.00 10.81 -0.77
N PHE A 74 -14.86 11.39 -0.41
CA PHE A 74 -13.97 12.09 -1.31
C PHE A 74 -12.57 11.49 -1.19
N HIS A 75 -11.92 11.21 -2.30
CA HIS A 75 -10.55 10.75 -2.36
C HIS A 75 -9.84 11.43 -3.52
N GLU A 76 -8.60 11.85 -3.28
CA GLU A 76 -7.66 12.26 -4.30
C GLU A 76 -6.29 11.71 -3.91
N GLY A 77 -5.67 10.99 -4.83
CA GLY A 77 -4.33 10.45 -4.70
C GLY A 77 -3.54 10.69 -5.97
N GLU A 78 -2.28 11.07 -5.82
CA GLU A 78 -1.32 11.17 -6.92
C GLU A 78 0.03 10.61 -6.47
N LEU A 79 0.58 9.71 -7.27
CA LEU A 79 1.94 9.19 -7.18
C LEU A 79 2.70 9.67 -8.41
N SER A 80 3.88 10.25 -8.21
CA SER A 80 4.75 10.71 -9.27
C SER A 80 6.19 10.31 -8.99
N ALA A 81 6.86 9.70 -9.97
CA ALA A 81 8.24 9.28 -9.90
C ALA A 81 9.03 9.88 -11.06
N SER A 82 9.99 10.74 -10.79
CA SER A 82 10.88 11.29 -11.81
C SER A 82 12.09 10.39 -12.04
N ILE A 83 12.37 10.09 -13.31
CA ILE A 83 13.50 9.27 -13.74
C ILE A 83 14.78 10.12 -13.84
N VAL A 84 14.67 11.34 -14.36
CA VAL A 84 15.82 12.23 -14.58
C VAL A 84 16.30 12.91 -13.32
N ASN A 85 15.40 13.22 -12.38
CA ASN A 85 15.73 13.70 -11.05
C ASN A 85 15.12 12.73 -10.05
N PRO A 86 15.85 11.70 -9.56
CA PRO A 86 15.31 10.65 -8.72
C PRO A 86 14.55 11.22 -7.52
N ARG A 87 13.24 11.33 -7.70
CA ARG A 87 12.31 11.93 -6.77
C ARG A 87 11.00 11.17 -6.87
N LEU A 88 10.47 10.83 -5.70
CA LEU A 88 9.15 10.23 -5.56
C LEU A 88 8.29 11.23 -4.79
N SER A 89 7.17 11.65 -5.36
CA SER A 89 6.12 12.35 -4.64
C SER A 89 4.87 11.48 -4.57
N TRP A 90 4.24 11.45 -3.40
CA TRP A 90 2.97 10.79 -3.19
C TRP A 90 2.09 11.66 -2.29
N HIS A 91 1.00 12.15 -2.86
CA HIS A 91 -0.01 12.93 -2.17
C HIS A 91 -1.28 12.10 -2.13
N GLN A 92 -1.93 12.06 -0.97
CA GLN A 92 -3.22 11.43 -0.81
C GLN A 92 -4.03 12.20 0.21
N TYR A 93 -5.31 12.34 -0.11
CA TYR A 93 -6.32 12.84 0.79
C TYR A 93 -7.59 12.02 0.60
N THR A 94 -8.08 11.45 1.70
CA THR A 94 -9.36 10.72 1.75
C THR A 94 -10.19 11.32 2.85
N LYS A 95 -11.42 11.73 2.54
CA LYS A 95 -12.44 12.11 3.51
C LYS A 95 -13.63 11.18 3.38
N ARG A 96 -14.07 10.60 4.48
CA ARG A 96 -15.29 9.80 4.54
C ARG A 96 -16.02 10.13 5.84
N ASP A 97 -17.20 10.71 5.71
CA ASP A 97 -17.96 11.21 6.87
C ASP A 97 -17.14 12.23 7.68
N SER A 98 -16.97 11.99 8.97
CA SER A 98 -16.14 12.77 9.89
C SER A 98 -14.67 12.34 9.93
N ARG A 99 -14.26 11.38 9.09
CA ARG A 99 -12.90 10.85 9.04
C ARG A 99 -12.12 11.46 7.88
N GLU A 100 -10.90 11.88 8.14
CA GLU A 100 -9.97 12.39 7.13
C GLU A 100 -8.62 11.71 7.28
N TYR A 101 -8.05 11.27 6.16
CA TYR A 101 -6.72 10.68 6.06
C TYR A 101 -5.95 11.48 5.03
N LYS A 102 -4.80 12.00 5.40
CA LYS A 102 -3.94 12.77 4.51
C LYS A 102 -2.52 12.25 4.62
N SER A 103 -1.88 12.03 3.48
CA SER A 103 -0.45 11.74 3.41
C SER A 103 0.20 12.59 2.33
N ASP A 104 1.31 13.21 2.67
CA ASP A 104 2.19 13.90 1.73
C ASP A 104 3.59 13.33 1.91
N VAL A 105 4.14 12.79 0.84
CA VAL A 105 5.44 12.14 0.81
C VAL A 105 6.24 12.74 -0.32
N GLU A 106 7.44 13.22 0.00
CA GLU A 106 8.39 13.78 -0.93
C GLU A 106 9.75 13.19 -0.62
N LEU A 107 10.26 12.33 -1.50
CA LEU A 107 11.55 11.66 -1.32
C LEU A 107 12.50 12.06 -2.42
N SER A 108 13.71 12.46 -2.06
CA SER A 108 14.83 12.67 -2.97
C SER A 108 16.11 12.06 -2.40
N LEU A 109 17.17 12.06 -3.20
CA LEU A 109 18.49 11.58 -2.75
C LEU A 109 19.02 12.33 -1.51
N ARG A 110 18.74 13.62 -1.38
CA ARG A 110 19.32 14.49 -0.34
C ARG A 110 18.31 15.02 0.67
N SER A 111 17.02 14.83 0.42
CA SER A 111 15.97 15.27 1.31
C SER A 111 14.83 14.28 1.32
N SER A 112 14.07 14.28 2.41
CA SER A 112 12.80 13.60 2.48
C SER A 112 11.87 14.37 3.39
N ASP A 113 10.61 14.46 3.04
CA ASP A 113 9.54 15.06 3.83
C ASP A 113 8.33 14.13 3.77
N ILE A 114 7.87 13.66 4.92
CA ILE A 114 6.76 12.73 5.04
C ILE A 114 5.83 13.28 6.10
N ALA A 115 4.63 13.66 5.72
CA ALA A 115 3.58 14.08 6.62
C ALA A 115 2.40 13.12 6.51
N LEU A 116 1.97 12.56 7.64
CA LEU A 116 0.78 11.73 7.76
C LEU A 116 -0.16 12.41 8.76
N LYS A 117 -1.44 12.54 8.40
CA LYS A 117 -2.47 13.06 9.28
C LYS A 117 -3.70 12.17 9.21
N ILE A 118 -4.20 11.82 10.38
CA ILE A 118 -5.45 11.09 10.58
C ILE A 118 -6.33 11.97 11.47
N THR A 119 -7.54 12.24 11.02
CA THR A 119 -8.58 12.95 11.77
C THR A 119 -9.77 12.01 11.88
N MET A 120 -10.24 11.73 13.08
CA MET A 120 -11.47 10.99 13.38
C MET A 120 -12.15 11.68 14.57
N PRO A 121 -13.45 11.42 14.83
CA PRO A 121 -14.17 12.04 15.95
C PRO A 121 -13.43 11.98 17.29
N ASP A 122 -12.91 10.80 17.65
CA ASP A 122 -12.27 10.56 18.95
C ASP A 122 -10.74 10.39 18.87
N TYR A 123 -10.19 10.39 17.65
CA TYR A 123 -8.79 10.08 17.41
C TYR A 123 -8.20 11.00 16.34
N ASN A 124 -7.18 11.75 16.71
CA ASN A 124 -6.44 12.62 15.81
C ASN A 124 -4.96 12.30 15.95
N SER A 125 -4.25 12.21 14.84
CA SER A 125 -2.81 11.96 14.84
C SER A 125 -2.15 12.66 13.67
N LYS A 126 -1.00 13.25 13.93
CA LYS A 126 -0.11 13.88 12.96
C LYS A 126 1.27 13.31 13.19
N ILE A 127 1.91 12.89 12.11
CA ILE A 127 3.30 12.45 12.10
C ILE A 127 3.97 13.26 11.00
N HIS A 128 5.07 13.92 11.34
CA HIS A 128 5.93 14.58 10.37
C HIS A 128 7.33 14.03 10.51
N TYR A 129 7.94 13.65 9.40
CA TYR A 129 9.33 13.28 9.31
C TYR A 129 9.97 14.16 8.25
N SER A 130 11.11 14.75 8.57
CA SER A 130 11.91 15.52 7.65
C SER A 130 13.38 15.12 7.74
N ARG A 131 14.02 15.10 6.58
CA ARG A 131 15.47 14.97 6.44
C ARG A 131 15.96 16.03 5.48
N GLN A 132 16.95 16.80 5.90
CA GLN A 132 17.67 17.74 5.05
C GLN A 132 19.17 17.46 5.17
N GLY A 133 19.76 16.92 4.10
CA GLY A 133 21.14 16.44 4.15
C GLY A 133 21.28 15.37 5.23
N ASP A 134 22.09 15.66 6.23
CA ASP A 134 22.36 14.76 7.36
C ASP A 134 21.42 14.96 8.54
N GLN A 135 20.67 16.07 8.62
CA GLN A 135 19.77 16.34 9.74
C GLN A 135 18.46 15.58 9.59
N ILE A 136 17.98 15.02 10.69
CA ILE A 136 16.72 14.28 10.78
C ILE A 136 15.88 14.86 11.92
N ASN A 137 14.62 15.15 11.63
CA ASN A 137 13.60 15.47 12.62
C ASN A 137 12.36 14.61 12.37
N MET A 138 11.72 14.18 13.44
CA MET A 138 10.41 13.53 13.42
C MET A 138 9.60 14.06 14.57
N ASP A 139 8.34 14.40 14.31
CA ASP A 139 7.38 14.84 15.31
C ASP A 139 6.14 13.96 15.20
N ILE A 140 5.67 13.48 16.35
CA ILE A 140 4.44 12.71 16.50
C ILE A 140 3.55 13.50 17.45
N ASP A 141 2.38 13.89 16.99
CA ASP A 141 1.37 14.55 17.79
C ASP A 141 0.02 13.86 17.55
N GLY A 142 -0.35 12.96 18.47
CA GLY A 142 -1.64 12.30 18.43
C GLY A 142 -2.39 12.35 19.75
N THR A 143 -3.66 11.96 19.73
CA THR A 143 -4.55 11.93 20.89
C THR A 143 -3.97 11.10 22.03
N LEU A 144 -3.25 10.03 21.70
CA LEU A 144 -2.75 9.05 22.66
C LEU A 144 -1.28 9.24 23.03
N ILE A 145 -0.48 9.71 22.07
CA ILE A 145 0.96 9.80 22.21
C ILE A 145 1.46 11.11 21.61
N GLU A 146 2.50 11.65 22.20
CA GLU A 146 3.34 12.68 21.60
C GLU A 146 4.78 12.18 21.57
N GLY A 147 5.58 12.69 20.65
CA GLY A 147 6.97 12.31 20.59
C GLY A 147 7.75 13.14 19.59
N HIS A 148 9.06 13.16 19.79
CA HIS A 148 9.99 13.80 18.91
C HIS A 148 11.23 12.93 18.74
N ALA A 149 11.80 12.93 17.55
CA ALA A 149 13.13 12.42 17.31
C ALA A 149 13.94 13.48 16.58
N GLN A 150 15.15 13.75 17.08
CA GLN A 150 16.05 14.75 16.49
C GLN A 150 17.48 14.23 16.48
N GLY A 151 18.20 14.57 15.41
CA GLY A 151 19.61 14.24 15.31
C GLY A 151 20.12 14.28 13.88
N THR A 152 21.05 13.39 13.59
CA THR A 152 21.68 13.22 12.29
C THR A 152 21.42 11.81 11.75
N ILE A 153 21.80 11.53 10.50
CA ILE A 153 21.78 10.16 9.95
C ILE A 153 22.61 9.17 10.81
N ARG A 154 23.58 9.67 11.57
CA ARG A 154 24.48 8.84 12.37
C ARG A 154 24.05 8.68 13.82
N GLU A 155 23.41 9.67 14.42
CA GLU A 155 23.05 9.60 15.83
C GLU A 155 21.98 10.61 16.19
N GLY A 156 21.20 10.30 17.22
CA GLY A 156 20.18 11.21 17.73
C GLY A 156 19.40 10.63 18.88
N LYS A 157 18.36 11.36 19.28
CA LYS A 157 17.49 11.02 20.40
C LYS A 157 16.06 10.86 19.93
N ILE A 158 15.35 9.93 20.55
CA ILE A 158 13.93 9.65 20.38
C ILE A 158 13.30 9.81 21.75
N HIS A 159 12.22 10.57 21.84
CA HIS A 159 11.40 10.71 23.04
C HIS A 159 9.95 10.51 22.64
N ILE A 160 9.25 9.60 23.32
CA ILE A 160 7.85 9.28 23.10
C ILE A 160 7.16 9.21 24.45
N LYS A 161 6.02 9.87 24.58
CA LYS A 161 5.26 9.96 25.83
C LYS A 161 3.77 9.71 25.58
N GLY A 162 3.14 8.98 26.49
CA GLY A 162 1.69 8.84 26.52
C GLY A 162 1.01 10.12 27.00
N ARG A 163 -0.01 10.60 26.29
CA ARG A 163 -0.84 11.72 26.75
C ARG A 163 -1.85 11.31 27.82
N GLN A 164 -2.34 10.07 27.76
CA GLN A 164 -3.40 9.52 28.62
C GLN A 164 -2.94 8.31 29.44
N THR A 165 -1.64 8.03 29.42
CA THR A 165 -1.01 6.89 30.09
C THR A 165 0.34 7.33 30.61
N ASP A 166 0.74 6.77 31.73
CA ASP A 166 1.98 7.05 32.46
C ASP A 166 3.22 6.40 31.83
N PHE A 167 3.27 6.25 30.51
CA PHE A 167 4.46 5.74 29.85
C PHE A 167 5.29 6.86 29.22
N GLU A 168 6.61 6.71 29.34
CA GLU A 168 7.61 7.59 28.74
C GLU A 168 8.80 6.73 28.26
N ILE A 169 9.20 6.94 27.02
CA ILE A 169 10.31 6.25 26.38
C ILE A 169 11.29 7.30 25.89
N GLU A 170 12.53 7.23 26.36
CA GLU A 170 13.66 7.92 25.78
C GLU A 170 14.63 6.87 25.24
N SER A 171 15.09 7.05 24.01
CA SER A 171 16.07 6.17 23.38
C SER A 171 17.08 6.99 22.59
N ASN A 172 18.33 6.55 22.59
CA ASN A 172 19.31 7.06 21.63
C ASN A 172 19.33 6.13 20.43
N TYR A 173 19.57 6.69 19.24
CA TYR A 173 20.00 5.89 18.11
C TYR A 173 21.41 6.28 17.69
N ARG A 174 22.19 5.29 17.23
CA ARG A 174 23.56 5.49 16.74
C ARG A 174 23.88 4.52 15.61
N TYR A 175 24.61 4.99 14.61
CA TYR A 175 25.05 4.23 13.46
C TYR A 175 26.51 3.84 13.63
N GLU A 176 26.73 2.58 13.96
CA GLU A 176 28.07 2.02 14.20
C GLU A 176 28.23 0.72 13.40
N ASP A 177 29.38 0.54 12.76
CA ASP A 177 29.76 -0.68 12.03
C ASP A 177 28.77 -1.18 10.96
N GLY A 178 27.92 -0.29 10.42
CA GLY A 178 26.90 -0.65 9.45
C GLY A 178 25.57 -1.08 10.07
N LYS A 179 25.35 -0.77 11.35
CA LYS A 179 24.15 -1.03 12.14
C LYS A 179 23.63 0.30 12.69
N LEU A 180 22.34 0.55 12.54
CA LEU A 180 21.63 1.54 13.33
C LEU A 180 21.13 0.83 14.59
N ILE A 181 21.70 1.19 15.73
CA ILE A 181 21.40 0.64 17.05
C ILE A 181 20.49 1.66 17.75
N ILE A 182 19.35 1.20 18.27
CA ILE A 182 18.41 1.99 19.07
C ILE A 182 18.43 1.39 20.48
N GLU A 183 18.87 2.18 21.46
CA GLU A 183 19.04 1.75 22.84
C GLU A 183 18.17 2.60 23.77
N PRO A 184 17.42 1.98 24.69
CA PRO A 184 16.66 2.73 25.68
C PRO A 184 17.60 3.45 26.65
N VAL A 185 17.29 4.71 26.94
CA VAL A 185 17.98 5.55 27.93
C VAL A 185 17.14 5.65 29.20
N LYS A 186 15.83 5.84 29.03
CA LYS A 186 14.84 5.88 30.09
C LYS A 186 13.56 5.23 29.58
N SER A 187 12.97 4.36 30.38
CA SER A 187 11.78 3.61 30.03
C SER A 187 10.89 3.49 31.24
N GLU A 188 9.78 4.22 31.25
CA GLU A 188 8.69 4.07 32.22
C GLU A 188 7.51 3.43 31.49
N ASN A 189 7.10 2.23 31.91
CA ASN A 189 5.98 1.47 31.33
C ASN A 189 6.01 1.29 29.79
N GLY A 190 7.18 1.40 29.17
CA GLY A 190 7.36 1.25 27.74
C GLY A 190 8.81 1.01 27.34
N LYS A 191 9.02 0.53 26.13
CA LYS A 191 10.33 0.11 25.62
C LYS A 191 10.42 0.34 24.12
N LEU A 192 11.52 0.92 23.68
CA LEU A 192 11.90 1.00 22.27
C LEU A 192 13.35 0.56 22.14
N GLU A 193 13.59 -0.51 21.40
CA GLU A 193 14.94 -0.98 21.11
C GLU A 193 15.00 -1.64 19.74
N GLY A 194 16.17 -1.65 19.13
CA GLY A 194 16.33 -2.35 17.87
C GLY A 194 17.72 -2.25 17.28
N VAL A 195 17.96 -3.13 16.32
CA VAL A 195 19.14 -3.10 15.46
C VAL A 195 18.66 -3.19 14.03
N LEU A 196 18.86 -2.13 13.23
CA LEU A 196 18.60 -2.13 11.80
C LEU A 196 19.92 -2.17 11.05
N SER A 197 20.19 -3.24 10.31
CA SER A 197 21.50 -3.47 9.71
C SER A 197 21.49 -3.95 8.27
N ARG A 198 22.49 -3.47 7.52
CA ARG A 198 22.87 -3.96 6.20
C ARG A 198 23.90 -5.11 6.24
N LYS A 199 24.20 -5.66 7.42
CA LYS A 199 25.15 -6.78 7.58
C LYS A 199 24.64 -7.94 8.43
N VAL A 200 23.69 -7.71 9.33
CA VAL A 200 23.17 -8.72 10.25
C VAL A 200 21.64 -8.69 10.31
N PRO A 201 20.98 -9.77 10.79
CA PRO A 201 19.55 -9.77 11.01
C PRO A 201 19.13 -8.56 11.86
N SER A 202 18.08 -7.89 11.39
CA SER A 202 17.52 -6.71 12.00
C SER A 202 16.31 -7.04 12.87
N HIS A 203 16.12 -6.27 13.93
CA HIS A 203 14.91 -6.32 14.74
C HIS A 203 14.57 -4.93 15.25
N LEU A 204 13.29 -4.71 15.54
CA LEU A 204 12.79 -3.52 16.21
C LEU A 204 11.62 -3.93 17.08
N THR A 205 11.67 -3.53 18.35
CA THR A 205 10.63 -3.80 19.34
C THR A 205 10.16 -2.47 19.90
N LEU A 206 8.86 -2.25 19.84
CA LEU A 206 8.17 -1.15 20.52
C LEU A 206 7.10 -1.77 21.42
N GLU A 207 7.18 -1.51 22.71
CA GLU A 207 6.19 -1.93 23.68
C GLU A 207 5.73 -0.71 24.50
N THR A 208 4.43 -0.56 24.61
CA THR A 208 3.75 0.42 25.45
C THR A 208 2.53 -0.27 26.07
N PRO A 209 1.82 0.34 27.03
CA PRO A 209 0.63 -0.28 27.62
C PRO A 209 -0.51 -0.49 26.61
N ARG A 210 -0.49 0.21 25.46
CA ARG A 210 -1.58 0.20 24.46
C ARG A 210 -1.17 -0.35 23.08
N VAL A 211 0.13 -0.50 22.84
CA VAL A 211 0.69 -0.91 21.55
C VAL A 211 1.90 -1.81 21.79
N LYS A 212 1.92 -2.96 21.11
CA LYS A 212 3.10 -3.81 20.96
C LYS A 212 3.39 -3.99 19.48
N MET A 213 4.63 -3.78 19.09
CA MET A 213 5.12 -4.01 17.74
C MET A 213 6.46 -4.72 17.78
N ASN A 214 6.57 -5.80 17.02
CA ASN A 214 7.81 -6.54 16.83
C ASN A 214 8.07 -6.72 15.34
N MET A 215 9.19 -6.20 14.87
CA MET A 215 9.66 -6.39 13.51
C MET A 215 10.94 -7.23 13.53
N LYS A 216 11.04 -8.20 12.63
CA LYS A 216 12.26 -8.97 12.37
C LYS A 216 12.53 -8.97 10.88
N TYR A 217 13.78 -8.81 10.49
CA TYR A 217 14.17 -8.81 9.09
C TYR A 217 15.55 -9.43 8.90
N ASP A 218 15.64 -10.55 8.19
CA ASP A 218 16.90 -11.19 7.83
C ASP A 218 17.01 -11.30 6.31
N ARG A 219 17.99 -10.60 5.73
CA ARG A 219 18.28 -10.65 4.29
C ARG A 219 19.52 -11.44 3.93
N TYR A 220 20.20 -12.04 4.92
CA TYR A 220 21.46 -12.80 4.76
C TYR A 220 21.24 -14.30 4.89
N ALA A 221 20.16 -14.72 5.53
CA ALA A 221 19.74 -16.11 5.49
C ALA A 221 19.47 -16.57 4.03
N PRO A 222 19.70 -17.86 3.71
CA PRO A 222 19.38 -18.44 2.39
C PRO A 222 17.94 -18.17 1.96
N VAL A 223 17.02 -18.23 2.93
CA VAL A 223 15.65 -17.74 2.82
C VAL A 223 15.57 -16.41 3.55
N LYS A 224 15.31 -15.33 2.81
CA LYS A 224 15.16 -14.00 3.38
C LYS A 224 13.83 -13.92 4.10
N VAL A 225 13.79 -13.33 5.28
CA VAL A 225 12.60 -13.28 6.13
C VAL A 225 12.29 -11.84 6.52
N PHE A 226 11.02 -11.45 6.48
CA PHE A 226 10.48 -10.26 7.13
C PHE A 226 9.26 -10.66 7.95
N LYS A 227 9.26 -10.36 9.25
CA LYS A 227 8.11 -10.55 10.13
C LYS A 227 7.72 -9.24 10.77
N LEU A 228 6.43 -8.99 10.87
CA LEU A 228 5.86 -7.86 11.60
C LEU A 228 4.65 -8.35 12.39
N ASP A 229 4.75 -8.25 13.70
CA ASP A 229 3.65 -8.37 14.63
C ASP A 229 3.30 -6.98 15.14
N TYR A 230 2.05 -6.57 14.99
CA TYR A 230 1.52 -5.34 15.54
C TYR A 230 0.23 -5.66 16.28
N ASP A 231 0.14 -5.20 17.51
CA ASP A 231 -1.01 -5.31 18.38
C ASP A 231 -1.28 -3.93 18.98
N GLY A 232 -2.32 -3.26 18.48
CA GLY A 232 -2.75 -1.93 18.94
C GLY A 232 -4.15 -1.96 19.55
N ILE A 233 -4.69 -0.78 19.86
CA ILE A 233 -5.99 -0.64 20.53
C ILE A 233 -7.15 -1.11 19.64
N HIS A 234 -7.12 -0.70 18.37
CA HIS A 234 -8.22 -0.94 17.43
C HIS A 234 -7.91 -2.01 16.39
N PHE A 235 -6.63 -2.38 16.21
CA PHE A 235 -6.27 -3.36 15.20
C PHE A 235 -5.06 -4.22 15.60
N GLU A 236 -5.07 -5.45 15.11
CA GLU A 236 -3.96 -6.40 15.15
C GLU A 236 -3.54 -6.70 13.72
N LYS A 237 -2.24 -6.89 13.49
CA LYS A 237 -1.68 -7.26 12.20
C LYS A 237 -0.47 -8.16 12.40
N HIS A 238 -0.46 -9.26 11.66
CA HIS A 238 0.65 -10.16 11.50
C HIS A 238 1.08 -10.15 10.02
N THR A 239 2.37 -10.17 9.77
CA THR A 239 2.93 -10.31 8.43
C THR A 239 4.15 -11.21 8.52
N ASP A 240 4.22 -12.23 7.68
CA ASP A 240 5.35 -13.14 7.55
C ASP A 240 5.69 -13.29 6.06
N ILE A 241 6.88 -12.85 5.69
CA ILE A 241 7.38 -12.89 4.32
C ILE A 241 8.63 -13.74 4.30
N GLU A 242 8.63 -14.77 3.46
CA GLU A 242 9.79 -15.58 3.14
C GLU A 242 10.11 -15.43 1.66
N TYR A 243 11.38 -15.23 1.33
CA TYR A 243 11.84 -15.13 -0.05
C TYR A 243 13.17 -15.82 -0.25
N GLU A 244 13.15 -16.89 -1.03
CA GLU A 244 14.32 -17.63 -1.48
C GLU A 244 14.60 -17.26 -2.95
N PRO A 245 15.68 -16.52 -3.23
CA PRO A 245 15.94 -15.99 -4.57
C PRO A 245 15.95 -17.07 -5.65
N GLY A 246 15.07 -16.91 -6.64
CA GLY A 246 14.95 -17.85 -7.77
C GLY A 246 14.24 -19.17 -7.47
N VAL A 247 13.94 -19.46 -6.20
CA VAL A 247 13.31 -20.72 -5.79
C VAL A 247 11.86 -20.51 -5.44
N ARG A 248 11.54 -19.66 -4.45
CA ARG A 248 10.17 -19.44 -3.99
C ARG A 248 9.99 -18.15 -3.21
N TYR A 249 8.75 -17.68 -3.11
CA TYR A 249 8.34 -16.65 -2.17
C TYR A 249 7.04 -17.07 -1.48
N LYS A 250 6.87 -16.58 -0.27
CA LYS A 250 5.69 -16.73 0.56
C LYS A 250 5.44 -15.41 1.29
N ILE A 251 4.21 -14.92 1.26
CA ILE A 251 3.76 -13.70 1.93
C ILE A 251 2.46 -14.05 2.62
N ILE A 252 2.47 -14.16 3.94
CA ILE A 252 1.28 -14.27 4.76
C ILE A 252 1.06 -12.91 5.42
N GLY A 253 -0.16 -12.39 5.31
CA GLY A 253 -0.62 -11.24 6.06
C GLY A 253 -1.98 -11.56 6.66
N ASN A 254 -2.16 -11.33 7.94
CA ASN A 254 -3.47 -11.45 8.57
C ASN A 254 -3.66 -10.37 9.60
N GLY A 255 -4.90 -10.08 9.93
CA GLY A 255 -5.19 -9.10 10.96
C GLY A 255 -6.64 -9.12 11.39
N LYS A 256 -6.90 -8.29 12.40
CA LYS A 256 -8.20 -8.19 13.05
C LYS A 256 -8.49 -6.73 13.38
N LEU A 257 -9.71 -6.28 13.09
CA LEU A 257 -10.26 -5.08 13.71
C LEU A 257 -10.84 -5.49 15.06
N LYS A 258 -10.33 -4.91 16.14
CA LYS A 258 -10.76 -5.24 17.50
C LYS A 258 -12.17 -4.72 17.80
N ASP A 259 -12.54 -3.60 17.19
CA ASP A 259 -13.79 -2.90 17.49
C ASP A 259 -15.03 -3.69 17.03
N ASP A 260 -14.96 -4.40 15.90
CA ASP A 260 -16.08 -5.18 15.35
C ASP A 260 -15.77 -6.69 15.18
N GLY A 261 -14.55 -7.10 15.53
CA GLY A 261 -14.12 -8.50 15.46
C GLY A 261 -13.84 -9.01 14.05
N ARG A 262 -13.94 -8.20 13.00
CA ARG A 262 -13.69 -8.66 11.63
C ARG A 262 -12.22 -8.97 11.39
N HIS A 263 -11.98 -9.99 10.57
CA HIS A 263 -10.65 -10.47 10.23
C HIS A 263 -10.36 -10.28 8.75
N TYR A 264 -9.07 -10.24 8.40
CA TYR A 264 -8.62 -10.42 7.03
C TYR A 264 -7.41 -11.36 6.99
N SER A 265 -7.25 -12.07 5.89
CA SER A 265 -6.08 -12.88 5.57
C SER A 265 -5.69 -12.71 4.10
N ILE A 266 -4.39 -12.78 3.84
CA ILE A 266 -3.78 -12.76 2.52
C ILE A 266 -2.63 -13.77 2.57
N ASP A 267 -2.71 -14.82 1.77
CA ASP A 267 -1.63 -15.78 1.57
C ASP A 267 -1.21 -15.73 0.10
N VAL A 268 0.04 -15.36 -0.15
CA VAL A 268 0.65 -15.33 -1.48
C VAL A 268 1.83 -16.27 -1.50
N GLN A 269 1.84 -17.23 -2.41
CA GLN A 269 2.93 -18.19 -2.55
C GLN A 269 3.29 -18.35 -4.01
N GLY A 270 4.55 -18.61 -4.33
CA GLY A 270 4.88 -18.94 -5.70
C GLY A 270 6.36 -19.09 -5.99
N ILE A 271 6.64 -19.30 -7.26
CA ILE A 271 7.99 -19.43 -7.83
C ILE A 271 8.17 -18.25 -8.80
N PRO A 272 9.23 -17.45 -8.69
CA PRO A 272 9.43 -16.29 -9.55
C PRO A 272 9.24 -16.63 -11.04
N ARG A 273 8.34 -15.91 -11.71
CA ARG A 273 8.02 -16.04 -13.14
C ARG A 273 7.43 -17.40 -13.58
N LYS A 274 7.18 -18.33 -12.67
CA LYS A 274 6.67 -19.67 -13.00
C LYS A 274 5.30 -19.94 -12.41
N ALA A 275 5.17 -19.82 -11.09
CA ALA A 275 3.94 -20.12 -10.36
C ALA A 275 3.55 -18.99 -9.42
N PHE A 276 2.25 -18.80 -9.22
CA PHE A 276 1.68 -17.80 -8.34
C PHE A 276 0.34 -18.28 -7.82
N ASN A 277 0.21 -18.34 -6.50
CA ASN A 277 -1.02 -18.59 -5.78
C ASN A 277 -1.28 -17.40 -4.86
N LEU A 278 -2.48 -16.86 -4.92
CA LEU A 278 -3.01 -15.86 -4.00
C LEU A 278 -4.29 -16.42 -3.41
N ASP A 279 -4.46 -16.34 -2.10
CA ASP A 279 -5.71 -16.56 -1.40
C ASP A 279 -5.88 -15.41 -0.41
N ALA A 280 -6.75 -14.47 -0.75
CA ALA A 280 -7.09 -13.33 0.08
C ALA A 280 -8.53 -13.46 0.53
N ASP A 281 -8.75 -13.42 1.85
CA ASP A 281 -10.05 -13.33 2.50
C ASP A 281 -10.11 -11.97 3.19
N LEU A 282 -10.72 -10.99 2.53
CA LEU A 282 -10.99 -9.67 3.08
C LEU A 282 -12.43 -9.62 3.58
N MET A 283 -12.72 -8.66 4.44
CA MET A 283 -13.97 -8.56 5.20
C MET A 283 -15.25 -8.78 4.37
N ASP A 284 -15.29 -8.23 3.15
CA ASP A 284 -16.45 -8.33 2.25
C ASP A 284 -16.06 -8.88 0.87
N PHE A 285 -14.85 -9.45 0.74
CA PHE A 285 -14.28 -9.83 -0.56
C PHE A 285 -13.27 -10.96 -0.43
N LYS A 286 -13.44 -12.04 -1.20
CA LYS A 286 -12.43 -13.07 -1.36
C LYS A 286 -11.84 -13.02 -2.75
N LEU A 287 -10.52 -13.20 -2.85
CA LEU A 287 -9.80 -13.30 -4.12
C LEU A 287 -8.84 -14.47 -4.08
N LYS A 288 -9.05 -15.43 -4.98
CA LYS A 288 -8.11 -16.48 -5.27
C LYS A 288 -7.52 -16.29 -6.64
N VAL A 289 -6.21 -16.42 -6.77
CA VAL A 289 -5.53 -16.49 -8.06
C VAL A 289 -4.64 -17.71 -8.06
N SER A 290 -4.70 -18.52 -9.11
CA SER A 290 -3.87 -19.71 -9.27
C SER A 290 -3.24 -19.73 -10.65
N LYS A 291 -1.91 -19.66 -10.69
CA LYS A 291 -1.08 -19.89 -11.86
C LYS A 291 -0.15 -21.06 -11.53
N PRO A 292 -0.43 -22.27 -12.04
CA PRO A 292 0.46 -23.42 -11.92
C PRO A 292 1.80 -23.20 -12.62
N GLU A 293 2.86 -23.88 -12.15
CA GLU A 293 4.21 -23.81 -12.74
C GLU A 293 4.22 -24.24 -14.22
N ASP A 294 3.52 -25.32 -14.55
CA ASP A 294 3.49 -25.90 -15.89
C ASP A 294 2.40 -25.29 -16.81
N SER A 295 1.82 -24.16 -16.41
CA SER A 295 0.73 -23.52 -17.15
C SER A 295 1.03 -22.06 -17.46
N ASN A 296 0.79 -21.69 -18.71
CA ASN A 296 0.69 -20.28 -19.07
C ASN A 296 -0.63 -19.69 -18.58
N LYS A 297 -1.62 -20.48 -18.20
CA LYS A 297 -2.91 -19.98 -17.76
C LYS A 297 -2.92 -19.64 -16.27
N ALA A 298 -3.58 -18.54 -15.93
CA ALA A 298 -3.87 -18.12 -14.57
C ALA A 298 -5.39 -18.07 -14.39
N GLN A 299 -5.88 -18.72 -13.33
CA GLN A 299 -7.27 -18.68 -12.93
C GLN A 299 -7.44 -17.60 -11.85
N PHE A 300 -8.48 -16.79 -11.98
CA PHE A 300 -8.89 -15.78 -11.00
C PHE A 300 -10.27 -16.18 -10.51
N SER A 301 -10.47 -16.26 -9.20
CA SER A 301 -11.75 -16.51 -8.59
C SER A 301 -12.01 -15.42 -7.57
N TYR A 302 -13.15 -14.76 -7.65
CA TYR A 302 -13.51 -13.67 -6.75
C TYR A 302 -14.89 -13.90 -6.18
N THR A 303 -15.02 -13.72 -4.87
CA THR A 303 -16.28 -13.86 -4.12
C THR A 303 -16.67 -12.53 -3.50
N PHE A 304 -17.88 -12.06 -3.79
CA PHE A 304 -18.52 -10.90 -3.17
C PHE A 304 -19.93 -11.30 -2.73
N ASN A 305 -20.31 -10.97 -1.49
CA ASN A 305 -21.66 -11.25 -0.97
C ASN A 305 -22.17 -12.66 -1.35
N GLU A 306 -21.32 -13.68 -1.14
CA GLU A 306 -21.57 -15.10 -1.47
C GLU A 306 -21.59 -15.47 -2.97
N TYR A 307 -21.64 -14.51 -3.89
CA TYR A 307 -21.50 -14.76 -5.33
C TYR A 307 -20.03 -14.94 -5.72
N THR A 308 -19.70 -16.05 -6.39
CA THR A 308 -18.34 -16.34 -6.87
C THR A 308 -18.28 -16.43 -8.39
N GLU A 309 -17.39 -15.66 -9.00
CA GLU A 309 -17.07 -15.75 -10.43
C GLU A 309 -15.63 -16.21 -10.63
N THR A 310 -15.40 -17.01 -11.67
CA THR A 310 -14.09 -17.59 -11.97
C THR A 310 -13.74 -17.41 -13.44
N GLU A 311 -12.53 -16.91 -13.69
CA GLU A 311 -12.04 -16.56 -15.02
C GLU A 311 -10.66 -17.17 -15.25
N GLU A 312 -10.33 -17.45 -16.53
CA GLU A 312 -9.03 -17.99 -16.93
C GLU A 312 -8.37 -17.07 -17.97
N TYR A 313 -7.10 -16.76 -17.76
CA TYR A 313 -6.31 -15.88 -18.63
C TYR A 313 -4.99 -16.53 -19.02
N GLU A 314 -4.59 -16.40 -20.29
CA GLU A 314 -3.25 -16.80 -20.73
C GLU A 314 -2.21 -15.71 -20.40
N PHE A 315 -1.23 -16.07 -19.59
CA PHE A 315 -0.14 -15.23 -19.11
C PHE A 315 1.07 -15.35 -20.05
N ASP A 316 1.15 -14.47 -21.05
CA ASP A 316 2.34 -14.30 -21.90
C ASP A 316 3.15 -13.07 -21.42
N PRO A 317 4.34 -13.21 -20.82
CA PRO A 317 5.11 -12.07 -20.31
C PRO A 317 5.42 -10.98 -21.35
N HIS A 318 5.38 -11.29 -22.66
CA HIS A 318 5.59 -10.31 -23.73
C HIS A 318 4.30 -9.56 -24.16
N ARG A 319 3.12 -10.10 -23.85
CA ARG A 319 1.81 -9.49 -24.18
C ARG A 319 1.01 -9.05 -22.95
N ALA A 320 1.30 -9.60 -21.77
CA ALA A 320 0.32 -9.71 -20.69
C ALA A 320 0.36 -8.62 -19.62
N TYR A 321 1.45 -7.88 -19.41
CA TYR A 321 1.46 -6.94 -18.27
C TYR A 321 0.52 -5.75 -18.46
N TYR A 322 0.46 -5.18 -19.67
CA TYR A 322 -0.47 -4.09 -19.95
C TYR A 322 -1.80 -4.66 -20.46
N VAL A 323 -1.81 -5.40 -21.57
CA VAL A 323 -3.07 -5.76 -22.25
C VAL A 323 -3.96 -6.73 -21.46
N ASN A 324 -3.38 -7.71 -20.74
CA ASN A 324 -4.20 -8.66 -19.98
C ASN A 324 -4.68 -8.06 -18.66
N TRP A 325 -3.84 -7.28 -17.96
CA TRP A 325 -4.30 -6.48 -16.82
C TRP A 325 -5.37 -5.47 -17.25
N LEU A 326 -5.26 -4.87 -18.44
CA LEU A 326 -6.24 -3.95 -19.03
C LEU A 326 -7.55 -4.62 -19.45
N SER A 327 -7.49 -5.85 -19.99
CA SER A 327 -8.70 -6.62 -20.29
C SER A 327 -9.39 -7.06 -19.00
N SER A 328 -8.62 -7.46 -17.99
CA SER A 328 -9.13 -7.76 -16.66
C SER A 328 -9.73 -6.51 -16.02
N ILE A 329 -9.09 -5.33 -16.06
CA ILE A 329 -9.70 -4.08 -15.58
C ILE A 329 -10.96 -3.73 -16.35
N ARG A 330 -10.96 -3.87 -17.68
CA ARG A 330 -12.15 -3.58 -18.49
C ARG A 330 -13.31 -4.49 -18.13
N LYS A 331 -13.08 -5.80 -17.98
CA LYS A 331 -14.11 -6.77 -17.58
C LYS A 331 -14.46 -6.66 -16.10
N TYR A 332 -13.49 -6.38 -15.23
CA TYR A 332 -13.67 -6.08 -13.82
C TYR A 332 -14.53 -4.85 -13.66
N ILE A 333 -14.26 -3.76 -14.40
CA ILE A 333 -15.16 -2.60 -14.47
C ILE A 333 -16.52 -3.00 -15.02
N GLN A 334 -16.67 -4.01 -15.89
CA GLN A 334 -17.98 -4.48 -16.38
C GLN A 334 -18.72 -5.42 -15.39
N ASN A 335 -18.00 -6.18 -14.57
CA ASN A 335 -18.51 -7.19 -13.64
C ASN A 335 -18.64 -6.69 -12.19
N PHE A 336 -17.98 -5.58 -11.80
CA PHE A 336 -18.09 -4.92 -10.48
C PHE A 336 -19.46 -4.26 -10.27
N ILE A 337 -20.46 -4.78 -10.95
CA ILE A 337 -21.57 -4.03 -11.41
C ILE A 337 -22.84 -4.90 -11.40
N VAL A 338 -23.17 -5.43 -10.23
CA VAL A 338 -24.49 -6.00 -9.95
C VAL A 338 -24.93 -5.46 -8.59
N GLU A 339 -26.02 -4.70 -8.55
CA GLU A 339 -26.73 -4.44 -7.29
C GLU A 339 -27.21 -5.78 -6.73
N ASP A 340 -26.88 -6.09 -5.47
CA ASP A 340 -27.65 -7.08 -4.73
C ASP A 340 -29.08 -6.55 -4.60
N ASN A 341 -30.05 -7.36 -5.03
CA ASN A 341 -31.48 -7.08 -4.90
C ASN A 341 -31.92 -7.00 -3.44
#